data_AF-A0A7M5X5Y1-F1
#
_entry.id   AF-A0A7M5X5Y1-F1
#
_cell.length_a   1.000
_cell.length_b   1.000
_cell.length_c   1.000
_cell.angle_alpha   90.00
_cell.angle_beta   90.00
_cell.angle_gamma   90.00
#
_symmetry.space_group_name_H-M   'P 1'
#
loop_
_entity.id
_entity.type
_entity.pdbx_description
1 polymer ?
#
loop_
_entity_poly.entity_id
_entity_poly.type
_entity_poly.pdbx_seq_one_letter_code
_entity_poly.pdbx_strand_id
1 'polypeptide(L)'
;MCAKMKFKMAAIKTEPEEFEETNLKRPHGLVDNTYDSDDEDIKEIKPKIEKIDYSEKSRHCPYLDTINRTVLDFDFEKLCCVSLSHLNVYACLVCGKYFQGRGQNSHAYTHSVHIGHHVYLNLHTLKFYCLPDNYEIIDSSLEDIKYVLQPSFSKEHIKVLDTAGKVSRALNGSTYIPGVVGLNNIKANDYLNVVLHAMAFIPPIRNYFLRDENYQDTKRPPGDTLFPLGEFLKIYYQTVFIS
;
A
#
# COMPACT_ATOMS: atom_id res chain seq x y z
N MET A 1 -1.57 25.75 11.96
CA MET A 1 -1.67 24.65 10.98
C MET A 1 -1.74 23.35 11.75
N CYS A 2 -2.79 22.56 11.51
CA CYS A 2 -3.23 21.45 12.34
C CYS A 2 -2.14 20.36 12.48
N ALA A 3 -1.78 20.01 13.71
CA ALA A 3 -0.89 18.89 13.98
C ALA A 3 -1.63 17.59 13.65
N LYS A 4 -1.21 16.89 12.60
CA LYS A 4 -1.76 15.57 12.26
C LYS A 4 -1.22 14.53 13.23
N MET A 5 -2.13 13.70 13.75
CA MET A 5 -1.82 12.57 14.61
C MET A 5 -0.99 11.56 13.81
N LYS A 6 0.19 11.26 14.34
CA LYS A 6 1.12 10.23 13.90
C LYS A 6 0.80 8.97 14.69
N PHE A 7 0.50 7.90 14.00
CA PHE A 7 0.44 6.58 14.61
C PHE A 7 1.70 5.84 14.16
N LYS A 8 2.34 5.15 15.10
CA LYS A 8 3.34 4.11 14.84
C LYS A 8 3.54 3.35 16.14
N MET A 9 3.78 2.05 16.03
CA MET A 9 3.87 1.12 17.14
C MET A 9 5.33 0.84 17.51
N ALA A 10 5.63 0.71 18.80
CA ALA A 10 6.92 0.24 19.29
C ALA A 10 6.84 -1.26 19.64
N ALA A 11 7.73 -2.09 19.06
CA ALA A 11 7.84 -3.51 19.35
C ALA A 11 8.89 -3.79 20.44
N ILE A 12 8.60 -4.80 21.27
CA ILE A 12 9.50 -5.37 22.29
C ILE A 12 10.40 -6.42 21.61
N LYS A 13 11.72 -6.36 21.82
CA LYS A 13 12.74 -7.14 21.10
C LYS A 13 13.02 -8.51 21.73
N THR A 14 13.07 -9.57 20.91
CA THR A 14 13.80 -10.83 21.16
C THR A 14 14.28 -11.44 19.83
N GLU A 15 15.57 -11.81 19.74
CA GLU A 15 16.30 -12.48 18.63
C GLU A 15 16.45 -14.01 18.90
N PRO A 16 17.08 -14.87 18.04
CA PRO A 16 17.26 -14.95 16.56
C PRO A 16 16.97 -16.38 15.97
N GLU A 17 17.18 -16.62 14.65
CA GLU A 17 18.04 -17.70 14.06
C GLU A 17 17.92 -17.87 12.52
N GLU A 18 19.06 -18.17 11.86
CA GLU A 18 19.38 -18.25 10.42
C GLU A 18 19.15 -19.65 9.78
N PHE A 19 18.99 -19.73 8.45
CA PHE A 19 19.58 -20.83 7.64
C PHE A 19 19.69 -20.53 6.12
N GLU A 20 20.77 -21.05 5.50
CA GLU A 20 21.30 -20.83 4.14
C GLU A 20 20.86 -21.84 3.04
N GLU A 21 20.90 -21.34 1.79
CA GLU A 21 21.27 -21.89 0.46
C GLU A 21 20.90 -23.30 -0.07
N THR A 22 20.60 -23.41 -1.39
CA THR A 22 21.53 -23.94 -2.43
C THR A 22 20.95 -24.03 -3.87
N ASN A 23 21.88 -24.01 -4.83
CA ASN A 23 21.82 -23.94 -6.31
C ASN A 23 21.33 -25.20 -7.08
N LEU A 24 20.87 -25.03 -8.35
CA LEU A 24 21.17 -25.99 -9.44
C LEU A 24 21.11 -25.36 -10.86
N LYS A 25 21.98 -25.84 -11.77
CA LYS A 25 22.33 -25.31 -13.11
C LYS A 25 21.75 -26.12 -14.30
N ARG A 26 21.40 -25.40 -15.38
CA ARG A 26 21.58 -25.67 -16.86
C ARG A 26 20.82 -26.89 -17.48
N PRO A 27 20.73 -27.10 -18.83
CA PRO A 27 21.40 -26.43 -19.99
C PRO A 27 20.55 -26.20 -21.30
N HIS A 28 21.20 -25.56 -22.32
CA HIS A 28 21.14 -25.73 -23.80
C HIS A 28 19.79 -25.61 -24.58
N GLY A 29 19.70 -25.04 -25.79
CA GLY A 29 20.69 -24.53 -26.73
C GLY A 29 20.08 -23.95 -28.03
N LEU A 30 20.92 -23.20 -28.76
CA LEU A 30 21.03 -22.91 -30.21
C LEU A 30 19.83 -23.24 -31.14
N VAL A 31 19.42 -22.28 -31.99
CA VAL A 31 19.68 -22.29 -33.47
C VAL A 31 19.53 -20.86 -34.05
N ASP A 32 20.52 -20.42 -34.82
CA ASP A 32 20.48 -19.28 -35.75
C ASP A 32 19.76 -19.65 -37.06
N ASN A 33 19.20 -18.68 -37.79
CA ASN A 33 19.27 -18.64 -39.26
C ASN A 33 18.91 -17.26 -39.80
N THR A 34 19.92 -16.64 -40.41
CA THR A 34 19.94 -15.49 -41.32
C THR A 34 19.43 -15.88 -42.71
N TYR A 35 18.81 -14.97 -43.48
CA TYR A 35 19.02 -14.80 -44.94
C TYR A 35 18.52 -13.41 -45.41
N ASP A 36 19.32 -12.83 -46.31
CA ASP A 36 19.38 -11.46 -46.87
C ASP A 36 18.47 -11.20 -48.09
N SER A 37 18.20 -9.90 -48.36
CA SER A 37 18.06 -9.19 -49.67
C SER A 37 16.92 -9.57 -50.66
N ASP A 38 16.26 -8.70 -51.45
CA ASP A 38 16.37 -7.28 -51.86
C ASP A 38 15.00 -6.75 -52.39
N ASP A 39 14.82 -5.42 -52.26
CA ASP A 39 14.18 -4.41 -53.13
C ASP A 39 12.70 -4.38 -53.65
N GLU A 40 12.18 -3.15 -53.51
CA GLU A 40 11.14 -2.41 -54.26
C GLU A 40 9.67 -2.32 -53.80
N ASP A 41 9.18 -1.07 -53.89
CA ASP A 41 7.82 -0.52 -53.75
C ASP A 41 7.26 -0.11 -52.36
N ILE A 42 7.55 1.15 -52.02
CA ILE A 42 6.90 1.94 -50.96
C ILE A 42 5.39 2.10 -51.26
N LYS A 43 4.56 1.44 -50.46
CA LYS A 43 3.13 1.76 -50.30
C LYS A 43 2.84 2.10 -48.85
N GLU A 44 2.21 3.26 -48.65
CA GLU A 44 1.92 3.95 -47.39
C GLU A 44 1.52 3.02 -46.22
N ILE A 45 2.42 2.90 -45.24
CA ILE A 45 2.14 2.23 -43.96
C ILE A 45 1.36 3.23 -43.10
N LYS A 46 0.03 3.10 -43.07
CA LYS A 46 -0.77 3.69 -41.99
C LYS A 46 -0.24 3.11 -40.67
N PRO A 47 0.11 3.93 -39.66
CA PRO A 47 0.55 3.38 -38.38
C PRO A 47 -0.61 2.58 -37.80
N LYS A 48 -0.51 1.24 -37.88
CA LYS A 48 -1.28 0.36 -37.02
C LYS A 48 -0.80 0.70 -35.61
N ILE A 49 -1.60 1.49 -34.90
CA ILE A 49 -1.51 1.54 -33.45
C ILE A 49 -1.85 0.11 -33.01
N GLU A 50 -0.82 -0.71 -32.86
CA GLU A 50 -0.92 -1.99 -32.19
C GLU A 50 -1.50 -1.68 -30.81
N LYS A 51 -2.74 -2.10 -30.59
CA LYS A 51 -3.31 -2.17 -29.27
C LYS A 51 -2.49 -3.24 -28.55
N ILE A 52 -1.41 -2.81 -27.89
CA ILE A 52 -0.65 -3.65 -26.97
C ILE A 52 -1.70 -4.21 -26.00
N ASP A 53 -1.80 -5.53 -25.95
CA ASP A 53 -2.70 -6.20 -25.02
C ASP A 53 -2.13 -6.03 -23.60
N TYR A 54 -2.51 -4.93 -22.95
CA TYR A 54 -2.12 -4.61 -21.58
C TYR A 54 -2.59 -5.67 -20.57
N SER A 55 -3.46 -6.60 -20.95
CA SER A 55 -4.03 -7.58 -20.02
C SER A 55 -3.02 -8.63 -19.55
N GLU A 56 -2.07 -9.03 -20.39
CA GLU A 56 -1.04 -10.01 -20.01
C GLU A 56 0.01 -9.41 -19.06
N LYS A 57 0.54 -8.22 -19.39
CA LYS A 57 1.52 -7.51 -18.56
C LYS A 57 0.97 -7.12 -17.19
N SER A 58 -0.33 -6.85 -17.13
CA SER A 58 -1.01 -6.51 -15.88
C SER A 58 -0.96 -7.63 -14.83
N ARG A 59 -0.98 -8.89 -15.28
CA ARG A 59 -1.01 -10.08 -14.40
C ARG A 59 0.37 -10.64 -14.07
N HIS A 60 1.41 -10.28 -14.82
CA HIS A 60 2.77 -10.77 -14.61
C HIS A 60 3.75 -9.60 -14.60
N CYS A 61 3.87 -8.94 -13.45
CA CYS A 61 4.85 -7.87 -13.25
C CYS A 61 6.17 -8.48 -12.73
N PRO A 62 7.31 -8.28 -13.43
CA PRO A 62 8.58 -8.89 -13.04
C PRO A 62 9.21 -8.24 -11.80
N TYR A 63 8.71 -7.09 -11.36
CA TYR A 63 9.30 -6.28 -10.28
C TYR A 63 8.63 -6.47 -8.92
N LEU A 64 7.69 -7.43 -8.77
CA LEU A 64 6.95 -7.63 -7.52
C LEU A 64 7.85 -8.08 -6.36
N ASP A 65 8.96 -8.74 -6.66
CA ASP A 65 10.00 -9.14 -5.73
C ASP A 65 10.77 -7.95 -5.12
N THR A 66 10.81 -6.81 -5.81
CA THR A 66 11.49 -5.58 -5.33
C THR A 66 10.73 -4.85 -4.20
N ILE A 67 9.49 -5.27 -3.91
CA ILE A 67 8.64 -4.60 -2.92
C ILE A 67 9.18 -4.84 -1.52
N ASN A 68 9.50 -3.75 -0.82
CA ASN A 68 9.91 -3.82 0.57
C ASN A 68 8.77 -3.33 1.47
N ARG A 69 8.09 -4.29 2.12
CA ARG A 69 6.97 -3.98 3.02
C ARG A 69 7.44 -3.21 4.26
N THR A 70 8.62 -3.51 4.80
CA THR A 70 9.09 -2.94 6.08
C THR A 70 9.28 -1.42 6.07
N VAL A 71 9.37 -0.80 4.89
CA VAL A 71 9.53 0.66 4.74
C VAL A 71 8.21 1.38 4.43
N LEU A 72 7.10 0.65 4.29
CA LEU A 72 5.80 1.24 3.96
C LEU A 72 5.14 1.74 5.23
N ASP A 73 4.91 3.05 5.29
CA ASP A 73 4.26 3.72 6.42
C ASP A 73 3.13 4.60 5.90
N PHE A 74 1.90 4.07 5.97
CA PHE A 74 0.70 4.70 5.42
C PHE A 74 0.02 5.69 6.38
N ASP A 75 0.55 5.85 7.60
CA ASP A 75 -0.02 6.74 8.62
C ASP A 75 0.30 8.22 8.35
N PHE A 76 1.23 8.49 7.42
CA PHE A 76 1.58 9.84 7.03
C PHE A 76 0.58 10.47 6.06
N GLU A 77 0.56 11.80 6.07
CA GLU A 77 -0.23 12.59 5.14
C GLU A 77 0.12 12.23 3.68
N LYS A 78 -0.93 11.96 2.89
CA LYS A 78 -0.82 11.61 1.47
C LYS A 78 -0.43 12.85 0.64
N LEU A 79 0.84 13.24 0.72
CA LEU A 79 1.44 14.36 0.00
C LEU A 79 2.70 13.92 -0.75
N CYS A 80 2.94 14.52 -1.90
CA CYS A 80 4.18 14.34 -2.63
C CYS A 80 5.36 14.93 -1.84
N CYS A 81 6.43 14.16 -1.63
CA CYS A 81 7.61 14.63 -0.90
C CYS A 81 8.43 15.70 -1.65
N VAL A 82 8.16 15.89 -2.95
CA VAL A 82 8.84 16.91 -3.79
C VAL A 82 7.97 18.15 -3.94
N SER A 83 6.72 18.00 -4.40
CA SER A 83 5.84 19.12 -4.72
C SER A 83 4.88 19.51 -3.60
N LEU A 84 4.80 18.73 -2.51
CA LEU A 84 3.85 18.88 -1.41
C LEU A 84 2.37 18.82 -1.83
N SER A 85 2.09 18.39 -3.06
CA SER A 85 0.71 18.28 -3.57
C SER A 85 -0.01 17.03 -3.06
N HIS A 86 -1.31 17.16 -2.82
CA HIS A 86 -2.22 16.04 -2.51
C HIS A 86 -2.85 15.38 -3.75
N LEU A 87 -2.63 15.96 -4.94
CA LEU A 87 -3.29 15.53 -6.16
C LEU A 87 -2.54 14.35 -6.78
N ASN A 88 -3.24 13.24 -7.03
CA ASN A 88 -2.70 12.05 -7.70
C ASN A 88 -1.37 11.58 -7.09
N VAL A 89 -1.37 11.30 -5.79
CA VAL A 89 -0.18 10.85 -5.06
C VAL A 89 -0.04 9.33 -5.14
N TYR A 90 1.18 8.89 -5.39
CA TYR A 90 1.59 7.50 -5.52
C TYR A 90 2.66 7.16 -4.48
N ALA A 91 2.50 6.06 -3.78
CA ALA A 91 3.52 5.52 -2.88
C ALA A 91 4.43 4.56 -3.65
N CYS A 92 5.74 4.80 -3.58
CA CYS A 92 6.74 3.86 -4.08
C CYS A 92 6.83 2.67 -3.11
N LEU A 93 6.54 1.45 -3.59
CA LEU A 93 6.52 0.26 -2.73
C LEU A 93 7.92 -0.30 -2.40
N VAL A 94 8.97 0.31 -2.96
CA VAL A 94 10.36 -0.09 -2.71
C VAL A 94 10.99 0.75 -1.60
N CYS A 95 10.68 2.05 -1.52
CA CYS A 95 11.26 2.96 -0.51
C CYS A 95 10.26 3.70 0.38
N GLY A 96 8.95 3.49 0.21
CA GLY A 96 7.90 4.11 1.02
C GLY A 96 7.66 5.59 0.77
N LYS A 97 8.44 6.25 -0.11
CA LYS A 97 8.26 7.69 -0.42
C LYS A 97 7.06 7.94 -1.32
N TYR A 98 6.45 9.11 -1.15
CA TYR A 98 5.26 9.54 -1.90
C TYR A 98 5.61 10.54 -3.00
N PHE A 99 5.10 10.31 -4.20
CA PHE A 99 5.36 11.12 -5.39
C PHE A 99 4.08 11.47 -6.13
N GLN A 100 4.08 12.63 -6.77
CA GLN A 100 2.93 13.09 -7.55
C GLN A 100 2.98 12.57 -8.98
N GLY A 101 1.81 12.13 -9.47
CA GLY A 101 1.54 11.78 -10.86
C GLY A 101 2.19 10.47 -11.30
N ARG A 102 1.86 10.04 -12.51
CA ARG A 102 2.46 8.86 -13.17
C ARG A 102 2.90 9.09 -14.63
N GLY A 103 2.59 10.27 -15.17
CA GLY A 103 2.97 10.64 -16.55
C GLY A 103 4.46 10.95 -16.67
N GLN A 104 4.97 11.08 -17.90
CA GLN A 104 6.40 11.23 -18.18
C GLN A 104 7.07 12.43 -17.43
N ASN A 105 6.33 13.51 -17.18
CA ASN A 105 6.83 14.69 -16.46
C ASN A 105 6.52 14.67 -14.95
N SER A 106 6.10 13.53 -14.42
CA SER A 106 5.70 13.40 -13.02
C SER A 106 6.85 12.96 -12.12
N HIS A 107 6.77 13.28 -10.84
CA HIS A 107 7.80 12.91 -9.89
C HIS A 107 7.90 11.39 -9.67
N ALA A 108 6.79 10.64 -9.80
CA ALA A 108 6.86 9.19 -9.68
C ALA A 108 7.56 8.56 -10.89
N TYR A 109 7.31 9.08 -12.10
CA TYR A 109 7.96 8.62 -13.32
C TYR A 109 9.47 8.92 -13.31
N THR A 110 9.85 10.14 -12.91
CA THR A 110 11.27 10.46 -12.79
C THR A 110 11.94 9.61 -11.70
N HIS A 111 11.25 9.37 -10.57
CA HIS A 111 11.75 8.47 -9.52
C HIS A 111 11.95 7.04 -10.03
N SER A 112 11.04 6.51 -10.86
CA SER A 112 11.18 5.16 -11.41
C SER A 112 12.37 5.04 -12.36
N VAL A 113 12.56 6.02 -13.24
CA VAL A 113 13.66 5.98 -14.21
C VAL A 113 15.01 6.26 -13.55
N HIS A 114 15.11 7.22 -12.65
CA HIS A 114 16.39 7.61 -12.05
C HIS A 114 16.87 6.66 -10.96
N ILE A 115 15.96 6.13 -10.13
CA ILE A 115 16.30 5.28 -8.99
C ILE A 115 16.06 3.80 -9.31
N GLY A 116 15.31 3.48 -10.37
CA GLY A 116 15.00 2.09 -10.74
C GLY A 116 13.95 1.44 -9.84
N HIS A 117 13.09 2.24 -9.19
CA HIS A 117 11.96 1.71 -8.41
C HIS A 117 10.72 1.66 -9.30
N HIS A 118 10.21 0.47 -9.61
CA HIS A 118 9.20 0.31 -10.65
C HIS A 118 7.76 0.19 -10.13
N VAL A 119 7.56 -0.19 -8.86
CA VAL A 119 6.22 -0.51 -8.33
C VAL A 119 5.66 0.64 -7.49
N TYR A 120 4.46 1.11 -7.85
CA TYR A 120 3.78 2.22 -7.20
C TYR A 120 2.31 1.88 -6.87
N LEU A 121 1.82 2.42 -5.76
CA LEU A 121 0.43 2.35 -5.34
C LEU A 121 -0.19 3.74 -5.39
N ASN A 122 -1.31 3.91 -6.11
CA ASN A 122 -2.09 5.13 -6.03
C ASN A 122 -2.85 5.17 -4.69
N LEU A 123 -2.57 6.19 -3.87
CA LEU A 123 -3.08 6.30 -2.50
C LEU A 123 -4.57 6.68 -2.40
N HIS A 124 -5.20 7.02 -3.52
CA HIS A 124 -6.62 7.38 -3.62
C HIS A 124 -7.46 6.28 -4.25
N THR A 125 -6.97 5.66 -5.34
CA THR A 125 -7.71 4.63 -6.08
C THR A 125 -7.36 3.20 -5.65
N LEU A 126 -6.34 3.03 -4.81
CA LEU A 126 -5.80 1.74 -4.37
C LEU A 126 -5.35 0.82 -5.52
N LYS A 127 -5.04 1.41 -6.68
CA LYS A 127 -4.55 0.70 -7.86
C LYS A 127 -3.02 0.70 -7.89
N PHE A 128 -2.45 -0.44 -8.22
CA PHE A 128 -1.02 -0.62 -8.38
C PHE A 128 -0.60 -0.35 -9.82
N TYR A 129 0.57 0.24 -10.01
CA TYR A 129 1.12 0.57 -11.31
C TYR A 129 2.59 0.25 -11.38
N CYS A 130 3.02 -0.25 -12.54
CA CYS A 130 4.42 -0.36 -12.90
C CYS A 130 4.82 0.90 -13.68
N LEU A 131 5.87 1.60 -13.27
CA LEU A 131 6.48 2.72 -13.98
C LEU A 131 7.93 2.38 -14.30
N PRO A 132 8.49 2.80 -15.45
CA PRO A 132 7.96 3.78 -16.40
C PRO A 132 6.92 3.24 -17.41
N ASP A 133 6.73 1.92 -17.49
CA ASP A 133 5.88 1.27 -18.51
C ASP A 133 4.38 1.59 -18.40
N ASN A 134 3.95 2.13 -17.26
CA ASN A 134 2.63 2.69 -16.99
C ASN A 134 1.45 1.72 -17.24
N TYR A 135 1.61 0.45 -16.83
CA TYR A 135 0.51 -0.52 -16.78
C TYR A 135 0.03 -0.76 -15.34
N GLU A 136 -1.25 -1.10 -15.19
CA GLU A 136 -1.85 -1.46 -13.90
C GLU A 136 -1.41 -2.87 -13.50
N ILE A 137 -1.00 -3.08 -12.26
CA ILE A 137 -0.63 -4.40 -11.74
C ILE A 137 -1.84 -4.99 -11.01
N ILE A 138 -2.26 -6.18 -11.42
CA ILE A 138 -3.37 -6.93 -10.83
C ILE A 138 -2.81 -8.23 -10.28
N ASP A 139 -2.54 -8.23 -8.97
CA ASP A 139 -1.97 -9.38 -8.26
C ASP A 139 -2.54 -9.47 -6.83
N SER A 140 -2.88 -10.68 -6.37
CA SER A 140 -3.47 -10.92 -5.05
C SER A 140 -2.45 -10.81 -3.91
N SER A 141 -1.16 -10.96 -4.19
CA SER A 141 -0.07 -10.80 -3.21
C SER A 141 0.06 -9.37 -2.68
N LEU A 142 -0.60 -8.40 -3.30
CA LEU A 142 -0.61 -6.98 -2.92
C LEU A 142 -1.87 -6.57 -2.12
N GLU A 143 -2.78 -7.50 -1.88
CA GLU A 143 -4.00 -7.24 -1.10
C GLU A 143 -3.70 -6.90 0.35
N ASP A 144 -2.61 -7.44 0.91
CA ASP A 144 -2.12 -7.09 2.24
C ASP A 144 -1.78 -5.61 2.35
N ILE A 145 -1.07 -5.04 1.36
CA ILE A 145 -0.72 -3.63 1.30
C ILE A 145 -1.97 -2.75 1.18
N LYS A 146 -2.95 -3.17 0.37
CA LYS A 146 -4.26 -2.49 0.29
C LYS A 146 -4.97 -2.50 1.64
N TYR A 147 -4.95 -3.64 2.32
CA TYR A 147 -5.60 -3.80 3.61
C TYR A 147 -4.95 -2.94 4.69
N VAL A 148 -3.62 -2.79 4.70
CA VAL A 148 -2.94 -1.88 5.64
C VAL A 148 -3.26 -0.41 5.33
N LEU A 149 -3.33 -0.02 4.06
CA LEU A 149 -3.65 1.36 3.69
C LEU A 149 -5.12 1.71 3.96
N GLN A 150 -6.04 0.77 3.76
CA GLN A 150 -7.47 0.97 3.99
C GLN A 150 -8.12 -0.33 4.50
N PRO A 151 -8.10 -0.57 5.81
CA PRO A 151 -8.66 -1.78 6.38
C PRO A 151 -10.18 -1.84 6.19
N SER A 152 -10.70 -3.04 5.94
CA SER A 152 -12.14 -3.28 5.80
C SER A 152 -12.62 -4.36 6.76
N PHE A 153 -13.86 -4.22 7.24
CA PHE A 153 -14.45 -5.10 8.24
C PHE A 153 -15.83 -5.57 7.81
N SER A 154 -16.00 -6.89 7.65
CA SER A 154 -17.32 -7.50 7.46
C SER A 154 -18.07 -7.59 8.79
N LYS A 155 -19.40 -7.74 8.72
CA LYS A 155 -20.24 -7.91 9.92
C LYS A 155 -19.86 -9.15 10.72
N GLU A 156 -19.45 -10.20 10.02
CA GLU A 156 -19.01 -11.46 10.59
C GLU A 156 -17.68 -11.26 11.32
N HIS A 157 -16.73 -10.54 10.71
CA HIS A 157 -15.45 -10.22 11.34
C HIS A 157 -15.64 -9.40 12.63
N ILE A 158 -16.55 -8.41 12.61
CA ILE A 158 -16.84 -7.57 13.77
C ILE A 158 -17.43 -8.37 14.94
N LYS A 159 -18.31 -9.34 14.68
CA LYS A 159 -18.87 -10.21 15.73
C LYS A 159 -17.78 -11.04 16.42
N VAL A 160 -16.80 -11.49 15.64
CA VAL A 160 -15.68 -12.28 16.14
C VAL A 160 -14.71 -11.42 16.96
N LEU A 161 -14.60 -10.11 16.73
CA LEU A 161 -13.71 -9.23 17.51
C LEU A 161 -13.99 -9.25 19.02
N ASP A 162 -15.25 -9.41 19.43
CA ASP A 162 -15.62 -9.45 20.85
C ASP A 162 -15.28 -10.78 21.54
N THR A 163 -15.12 -11.84 20.75
CA THR A 163 -14.86 -13.21 21.24
C THR A 163 -13.43 -13.67 20.96
N ALA A 164 -12.74 -13.03 20.02
CA ALA A 164 -11.41 -13.40 19.62
C ALA A 164 -10.36 -12.77 20.55
N GLY A 165 -9.91 -13.54 21.53
CA GLY A 165 -8.60 -13.33 22.17
C GLY A 165 -7.42 -13.70 21.25
N LYS A 166 -7.59 -13.61 19.93
CA LYS A 166 -6.62 -14.10 18.96
C LYS A 166 -5.48 -13.09 18.85
N VAL A 167 -4.29 -13.57 19.16
CA VAL A 167 -3.04 -12.85 18.94
C VAL A 167 -2.76 -12.81 17.44
N SER A 168 -2.55 -11.61 16.92
CA SER A 168 -2.06 -11.34 15.57
C SER A 168 -0.54 -11.18 15.58
N ARG A 169 0.08 -11.36 14.41
CA ARG A 169 1.53 -11.21 14.22
C ARG A 169 1.79 -10.11 13.20
N ALA A 170 2.62 -9.14 13.56
CA ALA A 170 3.10 -8.10 12.66
C ALA A 170 4.22 -8.63 11.76
N LEU A 171 4.53 -7.92 10.66
CA LEU A 171 5.60 -8.32 9.74
C LEU A 171 6.99 -8.43 10.38
N ASN A 172 7.26 -7.64 11.41
CA ASN A 172 8.52 -7.71 12.17
C ASN A 172 8.59 -8.94 13.11
N GLY A 173 7.57 -9.80 13.12
CA GLY A 173 7.49 -10.98 13.97
C GLY A 173 6.89 -10.74 15.35
N SER A 174 6.66 -9.49 15.75
CA SER A 174 6.05 -9.18 17.05
C SER A 174 4.58 -9.59 17.08
N THR A 175 4.15 -10.08 18.24
CA THR A 175 2.77 -10.47 18.48
C THR A 175 2.01 -9.33 19.15
N TYR A 176 0.78 -9.08 18.70
CA TYR A 176 -0.10 -8.06 19.28
C TYR A 176 -1.54 -8.55 19.28
N ILE A 177 -2.39 -7.93 20.10
CA ILE A 177 -3.83 -8.20 20.09
C ILE A 177 -4.48 -7.04 19.33
N PRO A 178 -5.34 -7.27 18.32
CA PRO A 178 -6.06 -6.19 17.67
C PRO A 178 -6.89 -5.38 18.69
N GLY A 179 -6.78 -4.05 18.66
CA GLY A 179 -7.35 -3.17 19.70
C GLY A 179 -6.53 -3.08 21.01
N VAL A 180 -5.51 -3.92 21.13
CA VAL A 180 -4.42 -4.09 22.11
C VAL A 180 -3.18 -3.22 21.98
N VAL A 181 -3.18 -2.17 21.17
CA VAL A 181 -1.94 -1.70 20.52
C VAL A 181 -1.53 -0.30 21.01
N GLY A 182 -0.27 -0.14 21.46
CA GLY A 182 0.25 1.15 21.93
C GLY A 182 0.21 2.28 20.86
N LEU A 183 -0.26 3.45 21.27
CA LEU A 183 -0.25 4.67 20.45
C LEU A 183 1.00 5.51 20.72
N ASN A 184 1.53 6.14 19.68
CA ASN A 184 2.68 7.02 19.81
C ASN A 184 2.35 8.30 20.57
N ASN A 185 3.26 8.72 21.45
CA ASN A 185 3.20 10.03 22.07
C ASN A 185 3.94 11.07 21.20
N ILE A 186 3.17 11.94 20.56
CA ILE A 186 3.71 13.01 19.74
C ILE A 186 3.72 14.26 20.61
N LYS A 187 4.79 14.40 21.38
CA LYS A 187 4.97 15.46 22.39
C LYS A 187 4.11 15.22 23.64
N ALA A 188 2.90 15.77 23.67
CA ALA A 188 2.02 15.80 24.85
C ALA A 188 0.57 15.52 24.42
N ASN A 189 0.35 14.38 23.76
CA ASN A 189 -0.98 13.91 23.32
C ASN A 189 -1.43 12.64 24.06
N ASP A 190 -0.79 12.33 25.18
CA ASP A 190 -1.09 11.21 26.07
C ASP A 190 -2.55 11.20 26.53
N TYR A 191 -3.10 12.35 26.91
CA TYR A 191 -4.52 12.48 27.26
C TYR A 191 -5.45 12.03 26.13
N LEU A 192 -5.11 12.36 24.88
CA LEU A 192 -5.91 11.98 23.72
C LEU A 192 -5.77 10.49 23.42
N ASN A 193 -4.57 9.93 23.57
CA ASN A 193 -4.34 8.50 23.44
C ASN A 193 -5.21 7.72 24.46
N VAL A 194 -5.29 8.18 25.71
CA VAL A 194 -6.15 7.56 26.75
C VAL A 194 -7.62 7.59 26.33
N VAL A 195 -8.12 8.74 25.84
CA VAL A 195 -9.51 8.86 25.37
C VAL A 195 -9.78 7.95 24.17
N LEU A 196 -8.87 7.90 23.20
CA LEU A 196 -8.99 7.04 22.03
C LEU A 196 -9.01 5.56 22.41
N HIS A 197 -8.13 5.14 23.33
CA HIS A 197 -8.16 3.79 23.90
C HIS A 197 -9.52 3.51 24.55
N ALA A 198 -9.99 4.38 25.45
CA ALA A 198 -11.26 4.19 26.14
C ALA A 198 -12.45 4.07 25.17
N MET A 199 -12.49 4.92 24.13
CA MET A 199 -13.54 4.88 23.10
C MET A 199 -13.47 3.63 22.23
N ALA A 200 -12.26 3.20 21.85
CA ALA A 200 -12.04 2.01 21.02
C ALA A 200 -12.62 0.75 21.68
N PHE A 201 -12.52 0.64 23.01
CA PHE A 201 -13.03 -0.50 23.77
C PHE A 201 -14.55 -0.54 23.95
N ILE A 202 -15.29 0.50 23.55
CA ILE A 202 -16.76 0.51 23.66
C ILE A 202 -17.36 -0.15 22.41
N PRO A 203 -17.89 -1.39 22.48
CA PRO A 203 -18.26 -2.16 21.28
C PRO A 203 -19.28 -1.49 20.36
N PRO A 204 -20.34 -0.80 20.87
CA PRO A 204 -21.27 -0.08 20.00
C PRO A 204 -20.60 1.03 19.19
N ILE A 205 -19.68 1.79 19.80
CA ILE A 205 -18.96 2.89 19.15
C ILE A 205 -17.99 2.29 18.12
N ARG A 206 -17.17 1.33 18.55
CA ARG A 206 -16.23 0.61 17.70
C ARG A 206 -16.93 0.05 16.45
N ASN A 207 -17.98 -0.76 16.63
CA ASN A 207 -18.68 -1.44 15.54
C ASN A 207 -19.34 -0.46 14.57
N TYR A 208 -19.79 0.70 15.07
CA TYR A 208 -20.31 1.77 14.24
C TYR A 208 -19.23 2.34 13.31
N PHE A 209 -18.06 2.67 13.85
CA PHE A 209 -16.96 3.31 13.11
C PHE A 209 -16.13 2.36 12.22
N LEU A 210 -16.12 1.05 12.50
CA LEU A 210 -15.42 0.07 11.66
C LEU A 210 -16.05 -0.11 10.27
N ARG A 211 -17.27 0.42 10.04
CA ARG A 211 -18.00 0.29 8.77
C ARG A 211 -18.42 1.66 8.24
N ASP A 212 -17.89 2.02 7.08
CA ASP A 212 -18.15 3.32 6.45
C ASP A 212 -19.62 3.52 6.11
N GLU A 213 -20.33 2.44 5.78
CA GLU A 213 -21.75 2.51 5.43
C GLU A 213 -22.62 3.08 6.56
N ASN A 214 -22.14 3.03 7.80
CA ASN A 214 -22.89 3.53 8.95
C ASN A 214 -22.88 5.06 9.07
N TYR A 215 -21.88 5.75 8.50
CA TYR A 215 -21.67 7.18 8.70
C TYR A 215 -21.28 7.98 7.45
N GLN A 216 -21.08 7.32 6.30
CA GLN A 216 -20.68 7.96 5.03
C GLN A 216 -21.65 9.06 4.55
N ASP A 217 -22.95 8.89 4.80
CA ASP A 217 -24.01 9.78 4.31
C ASP A 217 -24.32 10.92 5.29
N THR A 218 -23.58 11.01 6.39
CA THR A 218 -23.78 12.04 7.42
C THR A 218 -23.34 13.41 6.91
N LYS A 219 -24.15 14.45 7.16
CA LYS A 219 -23.81 15.82 6.78
C LYS A 219 -22.59 16.31 7.58
N ARG A 220 -21.59 16.81 6.85
CA ARG A 220 -20.29 17.20 7.43
C ARG A 220 -20.18 18.71 7.61
N PRO A 221 -20.01 19.22 8.84
CA PRO A 221 -19.54 20.59 9.04
C PRO A 221 -18.04 20.71 8.70
N PRO A 222 -17.55 21.93 8.41
CA PRO A 222 -16.12 22.17 8.28
C PRO A 222 -15.37 21.79 9.58
N GLY A 223 -14.28 21.03 9.46
CA GLY A 223 -13.50 20.57 10.62
C GLY A 223 -14.01 19.28 11.28
N ASP A 224 -14.91 18.55 10.62
CA ASP A 224 -15.40 17.25 11.10
C ASP A 224 -14.25 16.25 11.32
N THR A 225 -14.27 15.57 12.46
CA THR A 225 -13.27 14.58 12.90
C THR A 225 -13.81 13.15 12.84
N LEU A 226 -15.07 12.98 12.41
CA LEU A 226 -15.75 11.68 12.34
C LEU A 226 -15.01 10.66 11.46
N PHE A 227 -14.60 11.07 10.26
CA PHE A 227 -13.86 10.20 9.33
C PHE A 227 -12.45 9.88 9.81
N PRO A 228 -11.63 10.84 10.26
CA PRO A 228 -10.34 10.54 10.90
C PRO A 228 -10.46 9.55 12.08
N LEU A 229 -11.51 9.66 12.89
CA LEU A 229 -11.75 8.72 13.98
C LEU A 229 -12.10 7.31 13.47
N GLY A 230 -12.94 7.22 12.43
CA GLY A 230 -13.27 5.95 11.77
C GLY A 230 -12.04 5.26 11.19
N GLU A 231 -11.23 6.00 10.42
CA GLU A 231 -9.97 5.51 9.87
C GLU A 231 -9.00 5.05 10.96
N PHE A 232 -8.87 5.84 12.04
CA PHE A 232 -8.07 5.45 13.20
C PHE A 232 -8.56 4.12 13.80
N LEU A 233 -9.86 3.98 14.07
CA LEU A 233 -10.40 2.77 14.68
C LEU A 233 -10.21 1.53 13.79
N LYS A 234 -10.31 1.68 12.47
CA LYS A 234 -10.02 0.60 11.53
C LYS A 234 -8.56 0.16 11.60
N ILE A 235 -7.62 1.10 11.58
CA ILE A 235 -6.18 0.82 11.73
C ILE A 235 -5.91 0.19 13.10
N TYR A 236 -6.55 0.68 14.15
CA TYR A 236 -6.37 0.21 15.52
C TYR A 236 -6.82 -1.25 15.74
N TYR A 237 -7.83 -1.70 14.99
CA TYR A 237 -8.37 -3.06 15.03
C TYR A 237 -7.93 -3.96 13.87
N GLN A 238 -7.02 -3.51 13.00
CA GLN A 238 -6.59 -4.31 11.87
C GLN A 238 -5.77 -5.54 12.32
N THR A 239 -5.93 -6.65 11.61
CA THR A 239 -5.28 -7.92 11.92
C THR A 239 -3.97 -8.15 11.16
N VAL A 240 -3.63 -7.24 10.24
CA VAL A 240 -2.41 -7.26 9.44
C VAL A 240 -1.69 -5.93 9.65
N PHE A 241 -0.45 -5.98 10.16
CA PHE A 241 0.42 -4.80 10.26
C PHE A 241 1.67 -4.99 9.44
N ILE A 242 1.93 -3.99 8.60
CA ILE A 242 3.24 -3.72 8.02
C ILE A 242 3.89 -2.73 8.98
N SER A 243 4.86 -3.19 9.79
CA SER A 243 5.53 -2.38 10.82
C SER A 243 7.03 -2.36 10.62
#